data_AF-K2B258-F1
#
_entry.id   AF-K2B258-F1
#
_cell.length_a   1.000
_cell.length_b   1.000
_cell.length_c   1.000
_cell.angle_alpha   90.00
_cell.angle_beta   90.00
_cell.angle_gamma   90.00
#
_symmetry.space_group_name_H-M   'P 1'
#
loop_
_entity.id
_entity.type
_entity.pdbx_description
1 polymer ?
#
loop_
_entity_poly.entity_id
_entity_poly.type
_entity_poly.pdbx_seq_one_letter_code
_entity_poly.pdbx_strand_id
1 'polypeptide(L)'
;MKIEIDQSGKIEKTSKHTYLAFSNSEHLVLKISSTEKKKVQNYFRNIGKPRIFIYATFVSLLVILFKNIKRESNQIIIDIEYPGKNQMIKDLIKNINPSFPIDDIHFHLIGKKSRAHFLAYGTAINQLKPDLIVKSDDILKIIKKIGKCLSS
;
A
#
# COMPACT_ATOMS: atom_id res chain seq x y z
N MET A 1 -2.77 2.98 -20.01
CA MET A 1 -1.29 3.01 -19.83
C MET A 1 -0.92 2.07 -18.67
N LYS A 2 0.36 1.76 -18.43
CA LYS A 2 0.77 0.89 -17.31
C LYS A 2 1.28 1.74 -16.15
N ILE A 3 0.84 1.43 -14.94
CA ILE A 3 1.32 2.02 -13.70
C ILE A 3 2.05 0.95 -12.92
N GLU A 4 3.27 1.23 -12.50
CA GLU A 4 4.06 0.35 -11.66
C GLU A 4 4.01 0.85 -10.22
N ILE A 5 3.85 -0.06 -9.27
CA ILE A 5 3.85 0.22 -7.83
C ILE A 5 4.89 -0.66 -7.14
N ASP A 6 5.78 -0.03 -6.37
CA ASP A 6 6.84 -0.70 -5.63
C ASP A 6 6.90 -0.15 -4.19
N GLN A 7 7.39 -0.97 -3.26
CA GLN A 7 7.54 -0.67 -1.85
C GLN A 7 9.01 -0.72 -1.42
N SER A 8 9.44 0.28 -0.66
CA SER A 8 10.71 0.22 0.08
C SER A 8 10.46 0.20 1.57
N GLY A 9 11.02 -0.83 2.24
CA GLY A 9 10.85 -1.06 3.67
C GLY A 9 9.55 -1.81 3.99
N LYS A 10 9.66 -3.06 4.42
CA LYS A 10 8.51 -3.90 4.73
C LYS A 10 7.67 -3.39 5.90
N ILE A 11 6.36 -3.64 5.86
CA ILE A 11 5.42 -3.15 6.88
C ILE A 11 5.70 -3.79 8.24
N GLU A 12 5.96 -5.08 8.29
CA GLU A 12 6.29 -5.83 9.52
C GLU A 12 7.58 -5.35 10.19
N LYS A 13 8.48 -4.70 9.44
CA LYS A 13 9.68 -4.06 9.99
C LYS A 13 9.30 -2.69 10.58
N THR A 14 8.63 -2.70 11.73
CA THR A 14 8.11 -1.48 12.40
C THR A 14 9.19 -0.56 12.99
N SER A 15 10.46 -0.99 12.99
CA SER A 15 11.61 -0.13 13.31
C SER A 15 12.00 0.80 12.16
N LYS A 16 11.60 0.50 10.92
CA LYS A 16 11.91 1.29 9.72
C LYS A 16 10.66 1.96 9.17
N HIS A 17 10.84 3.03 8.42
CA HIS A 17 9.76 3.61 7.60
C HIS A 17 9.40 2.66 6.45
N THR A 18 8.20 2.85 5.90
CA THR A 18 7.78 2.22 4.65
C THR A 18 7.42 3.30 3.65
N TYR A 19 7.88 3.11 2.43
CA TYR A 19 7.61 3.98 1.29
C TYR A 19 6.90 3.17 0.24
N LEU A 20 5.84 3.73 -0.34
CA LEU A 20 5.08 3.10 -1.42
C LEU A 20 4.97 4.10 -2.55
N ALA A 21 5.51 3.76 -3.71
CA ALA A 21 5.55 4.66 -4.86
C ALA A 21 4.74 4.08 -6.01
N PHE A 22 4.08 4.94 -6.78
CA PHE A 22 3.67 4.60 -8.13
C PHE A 22 4.45 5.40 -9.17
N SER A 23 4.59 4.85 -10.37
CA SER A 23 5.10 5.60 -11.51
C SER A 23 4.47 5.18 -12.84
N ASN A 24 4.20 6.17 -13.68
CA ASN A 24 3.96 6.11 -15.11
C ASN A 24 4.59 7.39 -15.74
N SER A 25 3.85 8.18 -16.52
CA SER A 25 4.22 9.56 -16.88
C SER A 25 4.21 10.53 -15.68
N GLU A 26 3.42 10.23 -14.66
CA GLU A 26 3.35 10.88 -13.36
C GLU A 26 3.93 9.96 -12.28
N HIS A 27 4.11 10.48 -11.06
CA HIS A 27 4.57 9.69 -9.93
C HIS A 27 4.08 10.27 -8.61
N LEU A 28 4.07 9.41 -7.59
CA LEU A 28 3.85 9.82 -6.21
C LEU A 28 4.48 8.81 -5.25
N VAL A 29 5.06 9.29 -4.16
CA VAL A 29 5.64 8.49 -3.08
C VAL A 29 4.93 8.79 -1.76
N LEU A 30 4.32 7.75 -1.20
CA LEU A 30 3.79 7.73 0.16
C LEU A 30 4.87 7.35 1.15
N LYS A 31 4.86 7.96 2.34
CA LYS A 31 5.63 7.51 3.51
C LYS A 31 4.68 7.21 4.66
N ILE A 32 4.83 6.04 5.27
CA ILE A 32 4.35 5.79 6.64
C ILE A 32 5.57 5.63 7.56
N SER A 33 5.57 6.41 8.65
CA SER A 33 6.69 6.37 9.60
C SER A 33 6.67 5.09 10.44
N SER A 34 7.80 4.79 11.08
CA SER A 34 7.92 3.66 12.00
C SER A 34 6.97 3.82 13.20
N THR A 35 6.87 5.05 13.72
CA THR A 35 5.95 5.42 14.81
C THR A 35 4.49 5.18 14.40
N GLU A 36 4.09 5.61 13.21
CA GLU A 36 2.72 5.42 12.73
C GLU A 36 2.42 3.93 12.48
N LYS A 37 3.37 3.15 11.93
CA LYS A 37 3.21 1.69 11.80
C LYS A 37 3.01 1.00 13.15
N LYS A 38 3.76 1.41 14.19
CA LYS A 38 3.60 0.86 15.55
C LYS A 38 2.22 1.13 16.12
N LYS A 39 1.65 2.32 15.89
CA LYS A 39 0.27 2.64 16.31
C LYS A 39 -0.75 1.70 15.66
N VAL A 40 -0.65 1.48 14.35
CA VAL A 40 -1.54 0.55 13.63
C VAL A 40 -1.33 -0.90 14.11
N GLN A 41 -0.08 -1.33 14.32
CA GLN A 41 0.22 -2.65 14.86
C GLN A 41 -0.39 -2.86 16.26
N ASN A 42 -0.28 -1.86 17.14
CA ASN A 42 -0.85 -1.92 18.48
C ASN A 42 -2.37 -2.00 18.44
N TYR A 43 -3.04 -1.27 17.54
CA TYR A 43 -4.48 -1.44 17.32
C TYR A 43 -4.84 -2.91 17.00
N PHE A 44 -4.14 -3.54 16.04
CA PHE A 44 -4.40 -4.93 15.67
C PHE A 44 -4.09 -5.94 16.79
N ARG A 45 -3.08 -5.66 17.63
CA ARG A 45 -2.80 -6.44 18.83
C ARG A 45 -3.95 -6.37 19.83
N ASN A 46 -4.47 -5.17 20.09
CA ASN A 46 -5.54 -4.95 21.06
C ASN A 46 -6.86 -5.62 20.66
N ILE A 47 -7.14 -5.74 19.36
CA ILE A 47 -8.33 -6.46 18.87
C ILE A 47 -8.07 -7.96 18.62
N GLY A 48 -6.94 -8.51 19.08
CA GLY A 48 -6.62 -9.94 18.96
C GLY A 48 -6.30 -10.41 17.54
N LYS A 49 -6.01 -9.51 16.59
CA LYS A 49 -5.75 -9.82 15.17
C LYS A 49 -4.36 -9.35 14.68
N PRO A 50 -3.26 -9.65 15.39
CA PRO A 50 -1.93 -9.10 15.10
C PRO A 50 -1.38 -9.48 13.72
N ARG A 51 -1.77 -10.64 13.15
CA ARG A 51 -1.31 -11.08 11.82
C ARG A 51 -1.94 -10.28 10.67
N ILE A 52 -3.14 -9.73 10.87
CA ILE A 52 -3.87 -8.97 9.85
C ILE A 52 -3.27 -7.58 9.61
N PHE A 53 -2.55 -7.05 10.60
CA PHE A 53 -1.84 -5.78 10.54
C PHE A 53 -1.10 -5.55 9.21
N ILE A 54 -0.31 -6.53 8.77
CA ILE A 54 0.57 -6.38 7.61
C ILE A 54 -0.26 -6.11 6.35
N TYR A 55 -1.19 -7.00 6.04
CA TYR A 55 -1.98 -6.94 4.82
C TYR A 55 -2.97 -5.78 4.83
N ALA A 56 -3.62 -5.53 5.97
CA ALA A 56 -4.57 -4.42 6.09
C ALA A 56 -3.88 -3.06 5.98
N THR A 57 -2.66 -2.91 6.51
CA THR A 57 -1.86 -1.69 6.34
C THR A 57 -1.40 -1.54 4.89
N PHE A 58 -0.92 -2.62 4.26
CA PHE A 58 -0.48 -2.59 2.86
C PHE A 58 -1.60 -2.16 1.93
N VAL A 59 -2.77 -2.80 2.06
CA VAL A 59 -3.96 -2.49 1.27
C VAL A 59 -4.44 -1.07 1.53
N SER A 60 -4.39 -0.60 2.78
CA SER A 60 -4.79 0.77 3.11
C SER A 60 -3.88 1.79 2.43
N LEU A 61 -2.57 1.54 2.37
CA LEU A 61 -1.61 2.38 1.64
C LEU A 61 -1.87 2.35 0.13
N LEU A 62 -2.14 1.18 -0.45
CA LEU A 62 -2.53 1.05 -1.86
C LEU A 62 -3.79 1.85 -2.16
N VAL A 63 -4.82 1.77 -1.32
CA VAL A 63 -6.06 2.54 -1.50
C VAL A 63 -5.82 4.04 -1.43
N ILE A 64 -4.94 4.51 -0.54
CA ILE A 64 -4.54 5.92 -0.49
C ILE A 64 -3.80 6.30 -1.78
N LEU A 65 -2.88 5.46 -2.24
CA LEU A 65 -2.11 5.67 -3.47
C LEU A 65 -3.03 5.78 -4.68
N PHE A 66 -3.98 4.84 -4.82
CA PHE A 66 -4.92 4.79 -5.94
C PHE A 66 -5.82 6.02 -6.06
N LYS A 67 -6.11 6.71 -4.96
CA LYS A 67 -6.88 7.97 -5.00
C LYS A 67 -6.13 9.12 -5.68
N ASN A 68 -4.81 9.02 -5.76
CA ASN A 68 -3.95 10.02 -6.39
C ASN A 68 -3.56 9.63 -7.83
N ILE A 69 -4.08 8.52 -8.34
CA ILE A 69 -3.85 8.07 -9.71
C ILE A 69 -5.00 8.56 -10.58
N LYS A 70 -4.67 9.30 -11.64
CA LYS A 70 -5.62 9.60 -12.71
C LYS A 70 -5.96 8.30 -13.45
N ARG A 71 -7.24 7.93 -13.42
CA ARG A 71 -7.72 6.57 -13.70
C ARG A 71 -7.96 6.23 -15.17
N GLU A 72 -7.57 7.08 -16.11
CA GLU A 72 -7.77 6.83 -17.54
C GLU A 72 -7.16 5.47 -17.95
N SER A 73 -8.01 4.45 -18.15
CA SER A 73 -7.70 3.09 -18.64
C SER A 73 -6.29 2.57 -18.31
N ASN A 74 -5.96 2.51 -17.01
CA ASN A 74 -4.63 2.15 -16.54
C ASN A 74 -4.57 0.76 -15.93
N GLN A 75 -3.72 -0.11 -16.48
CA GLN A 75 -3.32 -1.36 -15.83
C GLN A 75 -2.37 -1.03 -14.68
N ILE A 76 -2.65 -1.58 -13.50
CA ILE A 76 -1.85 -1.39 -12.29
C ILE A 76 -1.04 -2.65 -12.05
N ILE A 77 0.28 -2.54 -12.12
CA ILE A 77 1.22 -3.61 -11.82
C ILE A 77 1.80 -3.31 -10.43
N ILE A 78 1.59 -4.22 -9.48
CA ILE A 78 2.12 -4.12 -8.11
C ILE A 78 3.26 -5.13 -7.97
N ASP A 79 4.41 -4.71 -7.45
CA ASP A 79 5.51 -5.61 -7.17
C ASP A 79 5.11 -6.68 -6.14
N ILE A 80 5.60 -7.91 -6.32
CA ILE A 80 5.25 -9.04 -5.42
C ILE A 80 5.98 -8.89 -4.09
N GLU A 81 5.37 -8.13 -3.17
CA GLU A 81 5.91 -7.91 -1.82
C GLU A 81 5.63 -9.05 -0.84
N TYR A 82 4.47 -9.69 -1.00
CA TYR A 82 3.98 -10.76 -0.12
C TYR A 82 3.55 -11.98 -0.96
N PRO A 83 4.49 -12.87 -1.31
CA PRO A 83 4.21 -14.06 -2.12
C PRO A 83 3.05 -14.90 -1.57
N GLY A 84 2.16 -15.34 -2.46
CA GLY A 84 0.98 -16.14 -2.10
C GLY A 84 -0.17 -15.36 -1.45
N LYS A 85 -0.11 -14.02 -1.40
CA LYS A 85 -1.15 -13.17 -0.80
C LYS A 85 -1.88 -12.26 -1.79
N ASN A 86 -1.58 -12.39 -3.08
CA ASN A 86 -2.14 -11.56 -4.16
C ASN A 86 -3.67 -11.54 -4.15
N GLN A 87 -4.31 -12.72 -4.09
CA GLN A 87 -5.78 -12.82 -4.06
C GLN A 87 -6.37 -12.15 -2.82
N MET A 88 -5.81 -12.43 -1.64
CA MET A 88 -6.24 -11.79 -0.39
C MET A 88 -6.10 -10.25 -0.45
N ILE A 89 -5.04 -9.73 -1.05
CA ILE A 89 -4.85 -8.29 -1.25
C ILE A 89 -5.95 -7.74 -2.16
N LYS A 90 -6.27 -8.43 -3.27
CA LYS A 90 -7.37 -8.05 -4.16
C LYS A 90 -8.72 -8.03 -3.45
N ASP A 91 -9.03 -9.08 -2.69
CA ASP A 91 -10.29 -9.20 -1.95
C ASP A 91 -10.44 -8.06 -0.92
N LEU A 92 -9.36 -7.72 -0.21
CA LEU A 92 -9.36 -6.60 0.73
C LEU A 92 -9.56 -5.25 0.01
N ILE A 93 -8.95 -5.03 -1.15
CA ILE A 93 -9.19 -3.82 -1.96
C ILE A 93 -10.66 -3.74 -2.38
N LYS A 94 -11.22 -4.84 -2.88
CA LYS A 94 -12.62 -4.94 -3.31
C LYS A 94 -13.59 -4.69 -2.14
N ASN A 95 -13.29 -5.18 -0.94
CA ASN A 95 -14.09 -4.90 0.25
C ASN A 95 -14.09 -3.43 0.66
N ILE A 96 -13.00 -2.69 0.41
CA ILE A 96 -12.92 -1.26 0.71
C ILE A 96 -13.62 -0.42 -0.34
N ASN A 97 -13.51 -0.83 -1.61
CA ASN A 97 -14.07 -0.15 -2.75
C ASN A 97 -14.57 -1.18 -3.78
N PRO A 98 -15.84 -1.62 -3.67
CA PRO A 98 -16.39 -2.66 -4.55
C PRO A 98 -16.40 -2.28 -6.03
N SER A 99 -16.46 -0.98 -6.34
CA SER A 99 -16.41 -0.44 -7.71
C SER A 99 -14.98 -0.28 -8.24
N PHE A 100 -13.95 -0.68 -7.48
CA PHE A 100 -12.57 -0.70 -7.97
C PHE A 100 -12.43 -1.77 -9.05
N PRO A 101 -11.89 -1.46 -10.25
CA PRO A 101 -11.67 -2.43 -11.31
C PRO A 101 -10.50 -3.35 -10.92
N ILE A 102 -10.81 -4.38 -10.15
CA ILE A 102 -9.82 -5.28 -9.54
C ILE A 102 -9.09 -6.14 -10.58
N ASP A 103 -9.69 -6.28 -11.75
CA ASP A 103 -9.16 -7.03 -12.88
C ASP A 103 -8.01 -6.29 -13.56
N ASP A 104 -7.96 -4.95 -13.42
CA ASP A 104 -6.84 -4.12 -13.89
C ASP A 104 -5.61 -4.19 -12.98
N ILE A 105 -5.72 -4.82 -11.80
CA ILE A 105 -4.59 -5.03 -10.89
C ILE A 105 -3.91 -6.35 -11.19
N HIS A 106 -2.62 -6.28 -11.48
CA HIS A 106 -1.75 -7.42 -11.70
C HIS A 106 -0.57 -7.40 -10.73
N PHE A 107 -0.08 -8.57 -10.35
CA PHE A 107 1.08 -8.71 -9.49
C PHE A 107 2.21 -9.36 -10.28
N HIS A 108 3.35 -8.68 -10.40
CA HIS A 108 4.51 -9.16 -11.13
C HIS A 108 5.78 -8.71 -10.43
N LEU A 109 6.91 -9.37 -10.69
CA LEU A 109 8.21 -8.85 -10.29
C LEU A 109 8.57 -7.69 -11.23
N ILE A 110 8.41 -6.47 -10.75
CA ILE A 110 8.71 -5.24 -11.49
C ILE A 110 10.23 -5.00 -11.49
N GLY A 111 10.90 -5.35 -10.39
CA GLY A 111 12.36 -5.37 -10.30
C GLY A 111 13.02 -3.98 -10.12
N LYS A 112 14.32 -4.01 -9.80
CA LYS A 112 15.08 -2.85 -9.30
C LYS A 112 15.34 -1.74 -10.32
N LYS A 113 15.06 -1.98 -11.60
CA LYS A 113 15.27 -1.00 -12.68
C LYS A 113 14.04 -0.14 -12.95
N SER A 114 12.91 -0.46 -12.35
CA SER A 114 11.69 0.33 -12.54
C SER A 114 11.80 1.70 -11.89
N ARG A 115 11.07 2.65 -12.45
CA ARG A 115 11.01 4.00 -11.88
C ARG A 115 10.31 4.00 -10.51
N ALA A 116 9.29 3.15 -10.33
CA ALA A 116 8.63 2.97 -9.04
C ALA A 116 9.63 2.50 -7.96
N HIS A 117 10.50 1.54 -8.29
CA HIS A 117 11.58 1.10 -7.39
C HIS A 117 12.51 2.26 -7.03
N PHE A 118 13.01 2.97 -8.03
CA PHE A 118 13.95 4.08 -7.83
C PHE A 118 13.36 5.14 -6.90
N LEU A 119 12.09 5.49 -7.09
CA LEU A 119 11.38 6.46 -6.25
C LEU A 119 11.23 5.97 -4.80
N ALA A 120 10.72 4.75 -4.61
CA ALA A 120 10.52 4.19 -3.27
C ALA A 120 11.86 4.02 -2.52
N TYR A 121 12.87 3.44 -3.19
CA TYR A 121 14.18 3.19 -2.60
C TYR A 121 14.97 4.49 -2.38
N GLY A 122 15.02 5.38 -3.38
CA GLY A 122 15.67 6.69 -3.29
C GLY A 122 15.12 7.54 -2.15
N THR A 123 13.81 7.49 -1.91
CA THR A 123 13.18 8.16 -0.76
C THR A 123 13.56 7.49 0.57
N ALA A 124 13.71 6.16 0.60
CA ALA A 124 14.10 5.42 1.80
C ALA A 124 15.54 5.70 2.25
N ILE A 125 16.43 6.01 1.30
CA ILE A 125 17.82 6.40 1.57
C ILE A 125 17.99 7.93 1.66
N ASN A 126 16.89 8.68 1.77
CA ASN A 126 16.84 10.14 1.90
C ASN A 126 17.46 10.93 0.73
N GLN A 127 17.59 10.32 -0.45
CA GLN A 127 17.98 11.03 -1.67
C GLN A 127 16.80 11.77 -2.30
N LEU A 128 15.57 11.30 -2.04
CA LEU A 128 14.32 11.92 -2.47
C LEU A 128 13.43 12.22 -1.25
N LYS A 129 12.47 13.13 -1.41
CA LYS A 129 11.46 13.45 -0.39
C LYS A 129 10.14 12.72 -0.73
N PRO A 130 9.38 12.27 0.29
CA PRO A 130 8.04 11.75 0.05
C PRO A 130 7.07 12.88 -0.30
N ASP A 131 6.12 12.60 -1.18
CA ASP A 131 5.08 13.54 -1.58
C ASP A 131 3.94 13.60 -0.56
N LEU A 132 3.62 12.47 0.07
CA LEU A 132 2.57 12.39 1.08
C LEU A 132 2.98 11.55 2.29
N ILE A 133 2.71 12.10 3.48
CA ILE A 133 2.95 11.42 4.76
C ILE A 133 1.62 10.86 5.26
N VAL A 134 1.55 9.55 5.39
CA VAL A 134 0.35 8.83 5.84
C VAL A 134 0.40 8.63 7.36
N LYS A 135 -0.68 9.02 8.05
CA LYS A 135 -0.83 8.82 9.49
C LYS A 135 -1.61 7.54 9.78
N SER A 136 -1.42 6.99 10.98
CA SER A 136 -2.15 5.83 11.46
C SER A 136 -3.67 6.04 11.45
N ASP A 137 -4.15 7.24 11.72
CA ASP A 137 -5.58 7.56 11.66
C ASP A 137 -6.18 7.37 10.26
N ASP A 138 -5.43 7.70 9.20
CA ASP A 138 -5.87 7.50 7.82
C ASP A 138 -6.03 6.00 7.50
N ILE A 139 -5.08 5.21 7.98
CA ILE A 139 -5.09 3.74 7.85
C ILE A 139 -6.24 3.13 8.65
N LEU A 140 -6.42 3.52 9.91
CA LEU A 140 -7.46 2.99 10.79
C LEU A 140 -8.86 3.36 10.29
N LYS A 141 -9.06 4.53 9.69
CA LYS A 141 -10.32 4.90 9.01
C LYS A 141 -10.65 3.92 7.89
N ILE A 142 -9.67 3.51 7.10
CA ILE A 142 -9.87 2.53 6.01
C ILE A 142 -10.16 1.14 6.58
N ILE A 143 -9.39 0.69 7.58
CA ILE A 143 -9.57 -0.63 8.22
C ILE A 143 -10.97 -0.77 8.83
N LYS A 144 -11.48 0.28 9.49
CA LYS A 144 -12.84 0.27 10.05
C LYS A 144 -13.92 0.08 8.97
N LYS A 145 -13.68 0.51 7.72
CA LYS A 145 -14.59 0.21 6.60
C LYS A 145 -14.54 -1.28 6.22
N ILE A 146 -13.34 -1.87 6.16
CA ILE A 146 -13.18 -3.33 5.93
C ILE A 146 -13.98 -4.14 6.94
N GLY A 147 -13.84 -3.82 8.23
CA GLY A 147 -14.54 -4.54 9.30
C GLY A 147 -16.07 -4.48 9.17
N LYS A 148 -16.62 -3.34 8.74
CA LYS A 148 -18.07 -3.21 8.49
C LYS A 148 -18.53 -4.07 7.31
N CYS A 149 -17.77 -4.14 6.22
CA CYS A 149 -18.12 -4.93 5.04
C CYS A 149 -17.98 -6.45 5.24
N LEU A 150 -17.21 -6.90 6.23
CA LEU A 150 -17.04 -8.33 6.58
C LEU A 150 -18.06 -8.83 7.61
N SER A 151 -18.90 -7.94 8.14
CA SER A 151 -19.92 -8.26 9.16
C SER A 151 -21.35 -8.23 8.61
N SER A 152 -21.46 -8.17 7.27
CA SER A 152 -22.69 -8.17 6.47
C SER A 152 -22.70 -9.36 5.51
#